data_AF-A0A522UQ30-F1
#
_entry.id   AF-A0A522UQ30-F1
#
_cell.length_a   1.000
_cell.length_b   1.000
_cell.length_c   1.000
_cell.angle_alpha   90.00
_cell.angle_beta   90.00
_cell.angle_gamma   90.00
#
_symmetry.space_group_name_H-M   'P 1'
#
loop_
_entity.id
_entity.type
_entity.pdbx_description
1 polymer ?
#
loop_
_entity_poly.entity_id
_entity_poly.type
_entity_poly.pdbx_seq_one_letter_code
_entity_poly.pdbx_strand_id
1 'polypeptide(L)'
;MDLSADSILRKNEKVVFRKLGGEYVLVPLSSSVADVEAIFNLNETGAFVWERIDGRRRLGEILEEMKAEYEDDGRLEADAIAFVAEMLEAKLLEV
;
A
#
# COMPACT_ATOMS: atom_id res chain seq x y z
N MET A 1 4.04 -14.52 -5.64
CA MET A 1 4.91 -13.79 -4.70
C MET A 1 4.48 -14.20 -3.31
N ASP A 2 5.39 -14.79 -2.52
CA ASP A 2 5.10 -15.25 -1.17
C ASP A 2 5.23 -14.06 -0.20
N LEU A 3 4.15 -13.30 -0.05
CA LEU A 3 4.04 -12.25 0.96
C LEU A 3 3.97 -12.90 2.35
N SER A 4 4.85 -12.48 3.25
CA SER A 4 4.92 -13.00 4.62
C SER A 4 4.88 -11.85 5.62
N ALA A 5 4.50 -12.14 6.87
CA ALA A 5 4.49 -11.14 7.94
C ALA A 5 5.87 -10.51 8.18
N ASP A 6 6.96 -11.23 7.92
CA ASP A 6 8.35 -10.73 8.02
C ASP A 6 8.81 -9.88 6.81
N SER A 7 8.00 -9.77 5.74
CA SER A 7 8.36 -8.98 4.56
C SER A 7 8.46 -7.51 4.92
N ILE A 8 9.57 -6.87 4.53
CA ILE A 8 9.78 -5.43 4.70
C ILE A 8 9.52 -4.77 3.35
N LEU A 9 8.49 -3.94 3.29
CA LEU A 9 8.06 -3.30 2.04
C LEU A 9 8.69 -1.91 1.91
N ARG A 10 8.98 -1.52 0.68
CA ARG A 10 9.48 -0.19 0.31
C ARG A 10 8.59 0.43 -0.75
N LYS A 11 8.33 1.73 -0.58
CA LYS A 11 7.66 2.54 -1.61
C LYS A 11 8.64 2.79 -2.74
N ASN A 12 8.17 2.65 -3.97
CA ASN A 12 8.93 3.04 -5.14
C ASN A 12 9.10 4.58 -5.12
N GLU A 13 10.34 5.06 -5.26
CA GLU A 13 10.66 6.49 -5.28
C GLU A 13 10.00 7.26 -6.44
N LYS A 14 9.54 6.52 -7.46
CA LYS A 14 8.78 7.04 -8.58
C LYS A 14 7.28 7.06 -8.32
N VAL A 15 6.80 7.02 -7.09
CA VAL A 15 5.38 7.10 -6.76
C VAL A 15 5.13 8.26 -5.80
N VAL A 16 4.17 9.11 -6.15
CA VAL A 16 3.72 10.21 -5.29
C VAL A 16 2.40 9.81 -4.65
N PHE A 17 2.36 9.90 -3.33
CA PHE A 17 1.13 9.78 -2.56
C PHE A 17 0.59 11.18 -2.24
N ARG A 18 -0.69 11.40 -2.52
CA ARG A 18 -1.36 12.68 -2.30
C ARG A 18 -2.71 12.50 -1.64
N LYS A 19 -2.96 13.27 -0.58
CA LYS A 19 -4.25 13.31 0.13
C LYS A 19 -5.07 14.50 -0.36
N LEU A 20 -6.25 14.25 -0.90
CA LEU A 20 -7.15 15.27 -1.47
C LEU A 20 -8.52 15.15 -0.82
N GLY A 21 -8.87 16.05 0.09
CA GLY A 21 -10.26 16.18 0.59
C GLY A 21 -10.86 14.97 1.32
N GLY A 22 -10.05 13.97 1.72
CA GLY A 22 -10.52 12.71 2.31
C GLY A 22 -10.20 11.49 1.44
N GLU A 23 -9.83 11.70 0.18
CA GLU A 23 -9.35 10.67 -0.72
C GLU A 23 -7.83 10.59 -0.68
N TYR A 24 -7.32 9.39 -0.91
CA TYR A 24 -5.91 9.08 -0.94
C TYR A 24 -5.54 8.59 -2.32
N VAL A 25 -4.56 9.21 -2.96
CA VAL A 25 -4.27 8.99 -4.38
C VAL A 25 -2.80 8.66 -4.57
N LEU A 26 -2.51 7.59 -5.30
CA LEU A 26 -1.16 7.26 -5.76
C LEU A 26 -1.00 7.60 -7.24
N VAL A 27 0.07 8.33 -7.52
CA VAL A 27 0.43 8.78 -8.86
C VAL A 27 1.84 8.30 -9.19
N PRO A 28 2.01 7.30 -10.06
CA PRO A 28 3.33 6.90 -10.55
C PRO A 28 3.90 7.99 -11.47
N LEU A 29 5.13 8.40 -11.19
CA LEU A 29 5.92 9.37 -11.95
C LEU A 29 6.56 8.77 -13.20
N SER A 30 6.43 7.45 -13.42
CA SER A 30 7.12 6.76 -14.51
C SER A 30 6.37 6.93 -15.83
N SER A 31 6.97 7.67 -16.75
CA SER A 31 6.50 7.86 -18.13
C SER A 31 6.83 6.65 -19.00
N SER A 32 5.83 5.83 -19.32
CA SER A 32 5.82 5.14 -20.60
C SER A 32 4.54 5.57 -21.31
N VAL A 33 4.67 6.02 -22.57
CA VAL A 33 3.60 6.67 -23.36
C VAL A 33 2.44 5.71 -23.70
N ALA A 34 2.49 4.47 -23.19
CA ALA A 34 1.48 3.43 -23.32
C ALA A 34 0.75 3.12 -21.99
N ASP A 35 1.23 3.65 -20.86
CA ASP A 35 0.58 3.52 -19.56
C ASP A 35 -0.33 4.73 -19.35
N VAL A 36 -1.60 4.52 -19.67
CA VAL A 36 -2.73 5.38 -19.26
C VAL A 36 -2.47 5.83 -17.81
N GLU A 37 -2.55 7.13 -17.53
CA GLU A 37 -2.35 7.73 -16.19
C GLU A 37 -2.97 6.86 -15.09
N ALA A 38 -2.19 5.95 -14.49
CA ALA A 38 -2.68 4.95 -13.56
C ALA A 38 -2.78 5.61 -12.19
N ILE A 39 -3.88 6.34 -12.00
CA ILE A 39 -4.23 6.98 -10.74
C ILE A 39 -4.92 5.91 -9.89
N PHE A 40 -4.27 5.49 -8.81
CA PHE A 40 -4.87 4.56 -7.85
C PHE A 40 -5.51 5.35 -6.72
N ASN A 41 -6.79 5.13 -6.50
CA ASN A 41 -7.49 5.66 -5.33
C ASN A 41 -7.43 4.62 -4.21
N LEU A 42 -6.96 5.06 -3.05
CA LEU A 42 -6.88 4.28 -1.84
C LEU A 42 -8.04 4.63 -0.91
N ASN A 43 -8.58 3.61 -0.28
CA ASN A 43 -9.45 3.75 0.88
C ASN A 43 -8.63 4.09 2.14
N GLU A 44 -9.31 4.28 3.27
CA GLU A 44 -8.66 4.63 4.54
C GLU A 44 -7.68 3.56 5.02
N THR A 45 -8.03 2.27 4.89
CA THR A 45 -7.18 1.14 5.30
C THR A 45 -5.95 0.99 4.40
N GLY A 46 -6.11 1.09 3.09
CA GLY A 46 -5.00 1.07 2.13
C GLY A 46 -4.05 2.26 2.31
N ALA A 47 -4.61 3.45 2.60
CA ALA A 47 -3.82 4.61 2.95
C ALA A 47 -3.05 4.42 4.26
N PHE A 48 -3.68 3.84 5.28
CA PHE A 48 -3.01 3.51 6.54
C PHE A 48 -1.80 2.60 6.31
N VAL A 49 -2.01 1.48 5.61
CA VAL A 49 -0.93 0.54 5.26
C VAL A 49 0.16 1.26 4.48
N TRP A 50 -0.22 2.00 3.44
CA TRP A 50 0.72 2.76 2.62
C TRP A 50 1.55 3.72 3.48
N GLU A 51 0.94 4.55 4.31
CA GLU A 51 1.65 5.52 5.14
C GLU A 51 2.68 4.87 6.08
N ARG A 52 2.42 3.66 6.60
CA ARG A 52 3.33 2.94 7.50
C ARG A 52 4.46 2.19 6.80
N ILE A 53 4.38 1.99 5.49
CA ILE A 53 5.47 1.42 4.70
C ILE A 53 6.63 2.43 4.61
N ASP A 54 7.74 2.13 5.27
CA ASP A 54 8.95 2.99 5.33
C ASP A 54 10.24 2.26 4.95
N GLY A 55 10.17 0.98 4.56
CA GLY A 55 11.35 0.20 4.21
C GLY A 55 12.12 -0.41 5.38
N ARG A 56 11.59 -0.31 6.60
CA ARG A 56 12.15 -0.91 7.83
C ARG A 56 11.12 -1.73 8.58
N ARG A 57 9.86 -1.28 8.62
CA ARG A 57 8.77 -2.02 9.26
C ARG A 57 8.38 -3.28 8.49
N ARG A 58 8.08 -4.33 9.24
CA ARG A 58 7.56 -5.60 8.72
C ARG A 58 6.07 -5.47 8.47
N LEU A 59 5.57 -6.17 7.45
CA LEU A 59 4.15 -6.18 7.13
C LEU A 59 3.31 -6.63 8.33
N GLY A 60 3.75 -7.64 9.08
CA GLY A 60 3.07 -8.12 10.29
C GLY A 60 2.83 -7.02 11.32
N GLU A 61 3.84 -6.16 11.56
CA GLU A 61 3.67 -5.06 12.51
C GLU A 61 2.66 -4.02 12.02
N ILE A 62 2.68 -3.71 10.71
CA ILE A 62 1.70 -2.79 10.11
C ILE A 62 0.28 -3.36 10.25
N LEU A 63 0.10 -4.66 10.03
CA LEU A 63 -1.18 -5.35 10.18
C LEU A 63 -1.66 -5.33 11.65
N GLU A 64 -0.77 -5.55 12.61
CA GLU A 64 -1.08 -5.46 14.04
C GLU A 64 -1.48 -4.04 14.45
N GLU A 65 -0.76 -3.03 13.99
CA GLU A 65 -1.11 -1.61 14.22
C GLU A 65 -2.50 -1.29 13.62
N MET A 66 -2.77 -1.79 12.41
CA MET A 66 -4.06 -1.57 11.74
C MET A 66 -5.21 -2.25 12.49
N LYS A 67 -5.03 -3.48 12.99
CA LYS A 67 -6.03 -4.16 13.83
C LYS A 67 -6.25 -3.51 15.19
N ALA A 68 -5.27 -2.73 15.67
CA ALA A 68 -5.41 -1.97 16.91
C ALA A 68 -6.14 -0.64 16.68
N GLU A 69 -5.99 -0.04 15.50
CA GLU A 69 -6.65 1.23 15.13
C GLU A 69 -8.06 1.02 14.56
N TYR A 70 -8.29 -0.07 13.84
CA TYR A 70 -9.55 -0.44 13.21
C TYR A 70 -10.10 -1.74 13.81
N GLU A 71 -11.42 -1.81 13.97
CA GLU A 71 -12.08 -3.04 14.42
C GLU A 71 -11.94 -4.13 13.34
N ASP A 72 -11.31 -5.26 13.69
CA ASP A 72 -11.06 -6.35 12.75
C ASP A 72 -12.27 -7.28 12.63
N ASP A 73 -12.98 -7.20 11.50
CA ASP A 73 -14.04 -8.16 11.11
C ASP A 73 -13.48 -9.49 10.54
N GLY A 74 -12.18 -9.76 10.73
CA GLY A 74 -11.46 -10.90 10.16
C GLY A 74 -11.17 -10.76 8.65
N ARG A 75 -11.54 -9.61 8.06
CA ARG A 75 -11.28 -9.27 6.64
C ARG A 75 -10.18 -8.23 6.48
N LEU A 76 -9.86 -7.50 7.55
CA LEU A 76 -8.94 -6.37 7.49
C LEU A 76 -7.53 -6.81 7.08
N GLU A 77 -7.06 -7.93 7.64
CA GLU A 77 -5.76 -8.51 7.28
C GLU A 77 -5.72 -8.97 5.82
N ALA A 78 -6.76 -9.68 5.38
CA ALA A 78 -6.85 -10.16 4.00
C ALA A 78 -6.91 -9.01 2.99
N ASP A 79 -7.64 -7.94 3.32
CA ASP A 79 -7.74 -6.72 2.50
C ASP A 79 -6.38 -6.01 2.38
N ALA A 80 -5.64 -5.88 3.50
CA ALA A 80 -4.31 -5.29 3.48
C ALA A 80 -3.29 -6.15 2.73
N ILE A 81 -3.34 -7.49 2.85
CA ILE A 81 -2.48 -8.39 2.08
C ILE A 81 -2.78 -8.29 0.58
N ALA A 82 -4.07 -8.29 0.21
CA ALA A 82 -4.50 -8.11 -1.18
C ALA A 82 -4.05 -6.76 -1.73
N PHE A 83 -4.23 -5.69 -0.96
CA PHE A 83 -3.77 -4.36 -1.30
C PHE A 83 -2.26 -4.32 -1.59
N VAL A 84 -1.44 -4.85 -0.67
CA VAL A 84 0.02 -4.89 -0.87
C VAL A 84 0.40 -5.71 -2.10
N ALA A 85 -0.27 -6.84 -2.35
CA ALA A 85 -0.03 -7.65 -3.54
C ALA A 85 -0.30 -6.87 -4.82
N GLU A 86 -1.43 -6.16 -4.91
CA GLU A 86 -1.75 -5.30 -6.06
C GLU A 86 -0.71 -4.19 -6.26
N MET A 87 -0.25 -3.56 -5.18
CA MET A 87 0.77 -2.53 -5.26
C MET A 87 2.14 -3.06 -5.72
N LEU A 88 2.50 -4.29 -5.35
CA LEU A 88 3.71 -4.97 -5.84
C LEU A 88 3.59 -5.30 -7.34
N GLU A 89 2.44 -5.82 -7.78
CA GLU A 89 2.18 -6.11 -9.19
C GLU A 89 2.21 -4.85 -10.05
N ALA A 90 1.66 -3.74 -9.54
CA ALA A 90 1.70 -2.43 -10.16
C ALA A 90 3.09 -1.75 -10.10
N LYS A 91 4.11 -2.40 -9.50
CA LYS A 91 5.46 -1.87 -9.30
C LYS A 91 5.50 -0.57 -8.48
N LEU A 92 4.49 -0.36 -7.63
CA LEU A 92 4.40 0.77 -6.71
C LEU A 92 5.11 0.49 -5.39
N LEU A 93 5.14 -0.79 -4.99
CA LEU A 93 5.91 -1.30 -3.86
C LEU A 93 7.02 -2.25 -4.34
N GLU A 94 8.01 -2.42 -3.48
CA GLU A 94 9.12 -3.36 -3.64
C GLU A 94 9.38 -4.07 -2.29
N VAL A 95 9.94 -5.27 -2.34
CA VAL A 95 10.31 -6.09 -1.16
C VAL A 95 11.82 -6.09 -0.97
#